data_AF-A0A016TDH7-F1
#
_entry.id   AF-A0A016TDH7-F1
#
_cell.length_a   1.000
_cell.length_b   1.000
_cell.length_c   1.000
_cell.angle_alpha   90.00
_cell.angle_beta   90.00
_cell.angle_gamma   90.00
#
_symmetry.space_group_name_H-M   'P 1'
#
loop_
_entity.id
_entity.type
_entity.pdbx_description
1 polymer ?
#
loop_
_entity_poly.entity_id
_entity_poly.type
_entity_poly.pdbx_seq_one_letter_code
_entity_poly.pdbx_strand_id
1 'polypeptide(L)'
;MLPRAASSIILLIGGCSGGEEAGALRSIEEVAFQRSEAGLEGHTRIVGQLQEQRRSPAVFREKDDVLVIGGLCQSVYEIVRTDNFF
;
A
#
# COMPACT_ATOMS: atom_id res chain seq x y z
N MET A 1 -20.34 14.18 -18.89
CA MET A 1 -19.58 13.26 -18.00
C MET A 1 -18.99 14.13 -16.90
N LEU A 2 -19.46 14.00 -15.66
CA LEU A 2 -18.86 14.72 -14.54
C LEU A 2 -17.43 14.22 -14.33
N PRO A 3 -16.42 15.09 -14.12
CA PRO A 3 -15.09 14.62 -13.78
C PRO A 3 -15.20 13.84 -12.48
N ARG A 4 -14.83 12.56 -12.50
CA ARG A 4 -14.63 11.77 -11.29
C ARG A 4 -13.66 12.57 -10.43
N ALA A 5 -14.14 13.11 -9.31
CA ALA A 5 -13.28 13.82 -8.36
C ALA A 5 -12.07 12.91 -8.12
N ALA A 6 -10.86 13.43 -8.38
CA ALA A 6 -9.64 12.66 -8.24
C ALA A 6 -9.60 12.13 -6.79
N SER A 7 -9.91 10.85 -6.62
CA SER A 7 -9.83 10.19 -5.33
C SER A 7 -8.36 10.08 -4.99
N SER A 8 -7.92 10.76 -3.94
CA SER A 8 -6.59 10.52 -3.38
C SER A 8 -6.56 9.09 -2.85
N ILE A 9 -5.65 8.29 -3.40
CA ILE A 9 -5.44 6.90 -3.00
C ILE A 9 -4.09 6.80 -2.29
N ILE A 10 -4.09 6.14 -1.13
CA ILE A 10 -2.88 5.80 -0.38
C ILE A 10 -2.67 4.30 -0.51
N LEU A 11 -1.45 3.88 -0.85
CA LEU A 11 -1.04 2.49 -0.77
C LEU A 11 -0.28 2.26 0.54
N LEU A 12 -0.74 1.32 1.35
CA LEU A 12 -0.03 0.79 2.51
C LEU A 12 0.65 -0.51 2.09
N ILE A 13 1.97 -0.60 2.24
CA ILE A 13 2.78 -1.71 1.72
C ILE A 13 3.60 -2.32 2.85
N GLY A 14 3.38 -3.61 3.13
CA GLY A 14 4.08 -4.34 4.18
C GLY A 14 3.69 -3.86 5.58
N GLY A 15 4.68 -3.75 6.48
CA GLY A 15 4.46 -3.37 7.88
C GLY A 15 4.44 -4.59 8.81
N CYS A 16 3.76 -4.49 9.95
CA CYS A 16 3.66 -5.54 10.96
C CYS A 16 2.29 -5.51 11.66
N SER A 17 1.73 -6.68 11.97
CA SER A 17 0.43 -6.79 12.66
C SER A 17 0.56 -6.70 14.20
N GLY A 18 0.92 -5.53 14.74
CA GLY A 18 0.81 -5.20 16.18
C GLY A 18 2.00 -5.59 17.09
N GLY A 19 2.62 -4.61 17.76
CA GLY A 19 3.63 -4.84 18.81
C GLY A 19 4.97 -5.42 18.34
N GLU A 20 5.96 -5.49 19.23
CA GLU A 20 7.34 -5.88 18.91
C GLU A 20 7.48 -7.31 18.38
N GLU A 21 6.55 -8.20 18.77
CA GLU A 21 6.48 -9.64 18.47
C GLU A 21 5.72 -9.97 17.16
N ALA A 22 5.11 -8.99 16.48
CA ALA A 22 4.35 -9.27 15.28
C ALA A 22 5.21 -9.58 14.04
N GLY A 23 4.72 -10.56 13.28
CA GLY A 23 5.26 -10.91 11.97
C GLY A 23 5.17 -9.75 10.98
N ALA A 24 6.16 -9.68 10.09
CA ALA A 24 6.16 -8.78 8.95
C ALA A 24 5.00 -9.12 8.00
N LEU A 25 4.40 -8.11 7.38
CA LEU A 25 3.26 -8.27 6.48
C LEU A 25 3.70 -8.32 5.02
N ARG A 26 2.90 -9.02 4.22
CA ARG A 26 2.99 -9.02 2.76
C ARG A 26 1.93 -8.14 2.12
N SER A 27 0.96 -7.64 2.88
CA SER A 27 -0.22 -6.98 2.32
C SER A 27 0.15 -5.69 1.60
N ILE A 28 -0.54 -5.47 0.48
CA ILE A 28 -0.63 -4.18 -0.19
C ILE A 28 -2.09 -3.77 -0.11
N GLU A 29 -2.35 -2.70 0.62
CA GLU A 29 -3.68 -2.21 0.91
C GLU A 29 -3.88 -0.85 0.26
N GLU A 30 -5.01 -0.71 -0.41
CA GLU A 30 -5.46 0.55 -0.95
C GLU A 30 -6.41 1.21 0.05
N VAL A 31 -6.10 2.45 0.41
CA VAL A 31 -6.98 3.32 1.20
C VAL A 31 -7.45 4.47 0.31
N ALA A 32 -8.74 4.51 0.05
CA ALA A 32 -9.39 5.57 -0.70
C ALA A 32 -10.20 6.44 0.25
N PHE A 33 -10.11 7.76 0.07
CA PHE A 33 -10.89 8.72 0.85
C PHE A 33 -11.95 9.38 -0.01
N GLN A 34 -13.17 9.41 0.51
CA GLN A 34 -14.29 10.13 -0.07
C GLN A 34 -14.79 11.18 0.90
N ARG A 35 -14.85 12.43 0.44
CA ARG A 35 -15.47 13.51 1.22
C ARG A 35 -16.98 13.42 1.07
N SER A 36 -17.69 13.28 2.17
CA SER A 36 -19.15 13.34 2.27
C SER A 36 -19.58 14.56 3.08
N GLU A 37 -20.89 14.80 3.16
CA GLU A 37 -21.44 15.85 4.04
C GLU A 37 -21.15 15.55 5.53
N ALA A 38 -20.97 14.28 5.89
CA ALA A 38 -20.67 13.83 7.25
C ALA A 38 -19.16 13.92 7.61
N GLY A 39 -18.28 14.13 6.62
CA GLY A 39 -16.84 14.26 6.84
C GLY A 39 -15.99 13.55 5.78
N LEU A 40 -14.89 12.93 6.22
CA LEU A 40 -14.01 12.15 5.37
C LEU A 40 -14.22 10.66 5.68
N GLU A 41 -14.78 9.92 4.72
CA GLU A 41 -14.97 8.48 4.81
C GLU A 41 -13.77 7.78 4.15
N GLY A 42 -13.19 6.81 4.85
CA GLY A 42 -12.08 5.99 4.36
C GLY A 42 -12.54 4.57 4.08
N HIS A 43 -12.20 4.06 2.90
CA HIS A 43 -12.41 2.67 2.52
C HIS A 43 -11.05 2.01 2.34
N THR A 44 -10.86 0.83 2.93
CA THR A 44 -9.66 0.02 2.74
C THR A 44 -9.98 -1.29 2.06
N ARG A 45 -9.10 -1.74 1.16
CA ARG A 45 -9.14 -3.08 0.57
C ARG A 45 -7.72 -3.58 0.31
N ILE A 46 -7.49 -4.89 0.51
CA ILE A 46 -6.25 -5.52 0.06
C ILE A 46 -6.31 -5.62 -1.47
N VAL A 47 -5.32 -5.04 -2.14
CA VAL A 47 -5.22 -5.01 -3.61
C VAL A 47 -4.09 -5.87 -4.14
N GLY A 48 -3.17 -6.31 -3.27
CA GLY A 48 -2.08 -7.18 -3.66
C GLY A 48 -1.30 -7.75 -2.49
N GLN A 49 -0.27 -8.52 -2.82
CA GLN A 49 0.68 -9.05 -1.86
C GLN A 49 2.11 -8.99 -2.42
N LEU A 50 3.05 -8.61 -1.57
CA LEU A 50 4.48 -8.76 -1.81
C LEU A 50 4.86 -10.25 -1.90
N GLN A 51 5.93 -10.55 -2.60
CA GLN A 51 6.52 -11.89 -2.64
C GLN A 51 7.02 -12.31 -1.27
N GLU A 52 7.65 -11.39 -0.53
CA GLU A 52 8.20 -11.63 0.79
C GLU A 52 7.56 -10.71 1.84
N GLN A 53 7.60 -11.13 3.09
CA GLN A 53 7.14 -10.31 4.22
C GLN A 53 8.15 -9.19 4.47
N ARG A 54 7.68 -7.93 4.60
CA ARG A 54 8.55 -6.78 4.83
C ARG A 54 8.08 -5.91 5.98
N ARG A 55 8.88 -5.82 7.06
CA ARG A 55 8.67 -4.85 8.16
C ARG A 55 9.53 -3.61 7.92
N SER A 56 8.90 -2.45 7.92
CA SER A 56 9.55 -1.15 7.69
C SER A 56 10.33 -1.04 6.36
N PRO A 57 9.75 -1.43 5.20
CA PRO A 57 10.42 -1.23 3.92
C PRO A 57 10.49 0.25 3.54
N ALA A 58 11.51 0.63 2.75
CA ALA A 58 11.49 1.89 2.02
C ALA A 58 10.66 1.71 0.75
N VAL A 59 9.80 2.68 0.43
CA VAL A 59 8.85 2.60 -0.68
C VAL A 59 9.03 3.82 -1.58
N PHE A 60 9.34 3.60 -2.85
CA PHE A 60 9.53 4.65 -3.85
C PHE A 60 8.51 4.47 -4.96
N ARG A 61 7.81 5.55 -5.30
CA ARG A 61 6.93 5.57 -6.46
C ARG A 61 7.77 5.80 -7.72
N GLU A 62 7.67 4.89 -8.67
CA GLU A 62 8.09 5.06 -10.05
C GLU A 62 6.82 5.18 -10.92
N LYS A 63 6.90 5.79 -12.10
CA LYS A 63 5.74 6.24 -12.91
C LYS A 63 4.45 5.41 -12.74
N ASP A 64 4.53 4.12 -13.09
CA ASP A 64 3.43 3.14 -13.07
C ASP A 64 3.71 1.98 -12.08
N ASP A 65 4.75 2.10 -11.26
CA ASP A 65 5.29 1.03 -10.42
C ASP A 65 5.65 1.54 -9.01
N VAL A 66 5.84 0.61 -8.08
CA VAL A 66 6.38 0.90 -6.76
C VAL A 66 7.58 0.01 -6.52
N LEU A 67 8.71 0.65 -6.20
CA LEU A 67 9.93 -0.04 -5.77
C LEU A 67 9.94 -0.12 -4.24
N VAL A 68 9.99 -1.35 -3.73
CA VAL A 68 10.00 -1.66 -2.31
C VAL A 68 11.39 -2.18 -1.96
N ILE A 69 12.13 -1.49 -1.09
CA ILE A 69 13.53 -1.78 -0.78
C ILE A 69 13.69 -2.12 0.70
N GLY A 70 14.42 -3.20 0.97
CA GLY A 70 14.76 -3.64 2.32
C GLY A 70 13.53 -3.95 3.19
N GLY A 71 13.67 -3.67 4.48
CA GLY A 71 12.77 -4.14 5.52
C GLY A 71 13.34 -5.37 6.25
N LEU A 72 12.99 -5.51 7.52
CA LEU A 72 13.31 -6.69 8.30
C LEU A 72 12.46 -7.86 7.76
N CYS A 73 13.09 -9.02 7.52
CA CYS A 73 12.51 -10.30 7.02
C CYS A 73 12.78 -10.74 5.54
N GLN A 74 13.86 -10.24 4.91
CA GLN A 74 14.53 -10.74 3.67
C GLN A 74 14.20 -10.04 2.33
N SER A 75 15.15 -10.23 1.38
CA SER A 75 15.47 -9.61 0.07
C SER A 75 15.76 -8.09 0.02
N VAL A 76 16.72 -7.72 -0.85
CA VAL A 76 17.26 -6.35 -1.00
C VAL A 76 16.22 -5.39 -1.58
N TYR A 77 15.39 -5.85 -2.55
CA TYR A 77 14.32 -5.05 -3.16
C TYR A 77 13.29 -5.92 -3.89
N GLU A 78 12.14 -5.32 -4.23
CA GLU A 78 11.03 -5.89 -5.00
C GLU A 78 10.31 -4.78 -5.79
N ILE A 79 9.88 -5.07 -7.03
CA ILE A 79 9.11 -4.15 -7.89
C ILE A 79 7.67 -4.62 -7.94
N VAL A 80 6.74 -3.73 -7.59
CA VAL A 80 5.30 -3.97 -7.62
C VAL A 80 4.68 -3.10 -8.70
N ARG A 81 3.99 -3.71 -9.66
CA ARG A 81 3.27 -2.95 -10.69
C ARG A 81 1.94 -2.42 -10.20
N THR A 82 1.68 -1.13 -10.42
CA THR A 82 0.47 -0.47 -9.92
C THR A 82 -0.73 -0.54 -10.88
N ASP A 83 -0.50 -0.95 -12.12
CA ASP A 83 -1.55 -1.25 -13.11
C ASP A 83 -2.51 -2.36 -12.64
N ASN A 84 -2.15 -3.13 -11.62
CA ASN A 84 -3.00 -4.14 -11.00
C ASN A 84 -3.94 -3.61 -9.91
N PHE A 85 -3.79 -2.35 -9.48
CA PHE A 85 -4.52 -1.80 -8.33
C PHE A 85 -5.63 -0.80 -8.70
N PHE A 86 -5.46 -0.09 -9.82
CA PHE A 86 -6.31 1.03 -10.26
C PHE A 86 -7.30 0.68 -11.37
#